data_AF-A0A8W8M3G6-F1
#
_entry.id   AF-A0A8W8M3G6-F1
#
_cell.length_a   1.000
_cell.length_b   1.000
_cell.length_c   1.000
_cell.angle_alpha   90.00
_cell.angle_beta   90.00
_cell.angle_gamma   90.00
#
_symmetry.space_group_name_H-M   'P 1'
#
loop_
_entity.id
_entity.type
_entity.pdbx_description
1 polymer ?
#
loop_
_entity_poly.entity_id
_entity_poly.type
_entity_poly.pdbx_seq_one_letter_code
_entity_poly.pdbx_strand_id
1 'polypeptide(L)'
;MLTPDFQLKQDENNLTIIIIAPHARVTDTEIFIEDDEFRFHSKPYFLRLCLPGNIVENGHEKANYDSSKGIFTIVVPKESPGEMFEGLDMLTSLLTPKSQKLKKPVIEVIKKDEDEKVEEEAHLEEEKQEEEFDWHVEQQPYKEKELLLDGQTYGFANQKSGIFKRLQDEVYEIVDLPNPEHCPPADRRTMREQAETEKFDPDHYM
;
A
#
# COMPACT_ATOMS: atom_id res chain seq x y z
N MET A 1 0.50 -2.22 6.61
CA MET A 1 1.12 -1.90 5.31
C MET A 1 0.71 -0.50 4.91
N LEU A 2 1.59 0.24 4.25
CA LEU A 2 1.37 1.64 3.87
C LEU A 2 1.10 1.74 2.39
N THR A 3 0.10 2.52 1.99
CA THR A 3 -0.10 2.86 0.58
C THR A 3 0.93 3.93 0.21
N PRO A 4 1.87 3.66 -0.71
CA PRO A 4 2.83 4.66 -1.18
C PRO A 4 2.10 5.72 -2.01
N ASP A 5 2.72 6.91 -2.12
CA ASP A 5 2.28 7.87 -3.12
C ASP A 5 2.66 7.37 -4.51
N PHE A 6 1.77 7.53 -5.48
CA PHE A 6 2.00 7.04 -6.83
C PHE A 6 1.43 7.98 -7.89
N GLN A 7 1.97 7.87 -9.10
CA GLN A 7 1.54 8.57 -10.28
C GLN A 7 1.52 7.61 -11.47
N LEU A 8 0.54 7.79 -12.36
CA LEU A 8 0.39 6.98 -13.56
C LEU A 8 0.55 7.89 -14.78
N LYS A 9 1.33 7.43 -15.74
CA LYS A 9 1.49 8.05 -17.05
C LYS A 9 1.30 6.98 -18.11
N GLN A 10 0.79 7.34 -19.27
CA GLN A 10 0.62 6.38 -20.36
C GLN A 10 1.13 6.95 -21.67
N ASP A 11 1.64 6.06 -22.49
CA ASP A 11 1.92 6.26 -23.90
C ASP A 11 0.96 5.38 -24.72
N GLU A 12 1.03 5.43 -26.05
CA GLU A 12 0.19 4.59 -26.92
C GLU A 12 0.38 3.08 -26.63
N ASN A 13 1.61 2.67 -26.29
CA ASN A 13 1.95 1.25 -26.14
C ASN A 13 2.17 0.80 -24.69
N ASN A 14 2.51 1.72 -23.77
CA ASN A 14 2.95 1.38 -22.43
C ASN A 14 2.25 2.21 -21.36
N LEU A 15 2.09 1.63 -20.18
CA LEU A 15 1.73 2.30 -18.94
C LEU A 15 2.99 2.44 -18.07
N THR A 16 3.25 3.65 -17.59
CA THR A 16 4.34 3.97 -16.65
C THR A 16 3.76 4.27 -15.28
N ILE A 17 4.09 3.43 -14.30
CA ILE A 17 3.70 3.51 -12.90
C ILE A 17 4.89 4.04 -12.10
N ILE A 18 4.73 5.19 -11.48
CA ILE A 18 5.76 5.84 -10.66
C ILE A 18 5.32 5.72 -9.20
N ILE A 19 6.11 5.05 -8.37
CA ILE A 19 5.80 4.78 -6.96
C ILE A 19 6.87 5.43 -6.08
N ILE A 20 6.45 6.29 -5.15
CA ILE A 20 7.32 6.98 -4.20
C ILE A 20 7.33 6.19 -2.89
N ALA A 21 8.42 5.44 -2.67
CA ALA A 21 8.59 4.53 -1.55
C ALA A 21 10.03 4.66 -0.97
N PRO A 22 10.34 5.75 -0.26
CA PRO A 22 11.70 6.04 0.23
C PRO A 22 12.23 5.11 1.32
N HIS A 23 11.35 4.38 1.99
CA HIS A 23 11.71 3.40 3.01
C HIS A 23 11.56 1.95 2.51
N ALA A 24 11.44 1.75 1.20
CA ALA A 24 11.25 0.43 0.63
C ALA A 24 12.51 -0.42 0.75
N ARG A 25 12.33 -1.68 1.14
CA ARG A 25 13.39 -2.71 1.02
C ARG A 25 13.42 -3.26 -0.40
N VAL A 26 14.40 -2.83 -1.18
CA VAL A 26 14.57 -3.25 -2.58
C VAL A 26 14.72 -4.77 -2.71
N THR A 27 15.35 -5.42 -1.73
CA THR A 27 15.53 -6.89 -1.70
C THR A 27 14.22 -7.67 -1.65
N ASP A 28 13.20 -7.08 -1.03
CA ASP A 28 11.91 -7.72 -0.74
C ASP A 28 10.82 -7.17 -1.67
N THR A 29 11.23 -6.59 -2.80
CA THR A 29 10.29 -5.97 -3.75
C THR A 29 9.73 -7.00 -4.70
N GLU A 30 8.41 -7.13 -4.71
CA GLU A 30 7.64 -8.03 -5.54
C GLU A 30 6.61 -7.23 -6.35
N ILE A 31 6.52 -7.55 -7.64
CA ILE A 31 5.57 -6.94 -8.57
C ILE A 31 4.78 -8.08 -9.19
N PHE A 32 3.45 -7.98 -9.17
CA PHE A 32 2.57 -8.92 -9.85
C PHE A 32 1.67 -8.14 -10.80
N ILE A 33 1.56 -8.64 -12.02
CA ILE A 33 0.76 -8.06 -13.11
C ILE A 33 -0.17 -9.17 -13.61
N GLU A 34 -1.47 -8.90 -13.62
CA GLU A 34 -2.48 -9.86 -14.04
C GLU A 34 -3.64 -9.10 -14.67
N ASP A 35 -3.77 -9.18 -16.00
CA ASP A 35 -4.76 -8.46 -16.80
C ASP A 35 -4.85 -6.96 -16.44
N ASP A 36 -5.91 -6.53 -15.77
CA ASP A 36 -6.08 -5.14 -15.34
C ASP A 36 -5.61 -4.86 -13.91
N GLU A 37 -5.06 -5.85 -13.21
CA GLU A 37 -4.57 -5.72 -11.86
C GLU A 37 -3.05 -5.55 -11.82
N PHE A 38 -2.61 -4.52 -11.11
CA PHE A 38 -1.21 -4.29 -10.77
C PHE A 38 -1.02 -4.33 -9.26
N ARG A 39 -0.12 -5.17 -8.77
CA ARG A 39 0.25 -5.30 -7.35
C ARG A 39 1.74 -5.01 -7.18
N PHE A 40 2.05 -4.17 -6.20
CA PHE A 40 3.40 -3.86 -5.75
C PHE A 40 3.47 -4.09 -4.25
N HIS A 41 4.41 -4.93 -3.83
CA HIS A 41 4.70 -5.21 -2.43
C HIS A 41 6.18 -4.97 -2.17
N SER A 42 6.48 -4.09 -1.22
CA SER A 42 7.84 -3.86 -0.74
C SER A 42 7.74 -3.25 0.64
N LYS A 43 8.11 -3.99 1.69
CA LYS A 43 7.94 -3.54 3.07
C LYS A 43 8.54 -2.13 3.26
N PRO A 44 7.80 -1.22 3.94
CA PRO A 44 6.49 -1.38 4.59
C PRO A 44 5.28 -1.08 3.66
N TYR A 45 5.53 -0.90 2.37
CA TYR A 45 4.58 -0.48 1.36
C TYR A 45 3.84 -1.62 0.67
N PHE A 46 2.57 -1.36 0.38
CA PHE A 46 1.73 -2.20 -0.47
C PHE A 46 0.85 -1.29 -1.32
N LEU A 47 0.83 -1.55 -2.63
CA LEU A 47 0.01 -0.84 -3.59
C LEU A 47 -0.67 -1.86 -4.50
N ARG A 48 -1.99 -1.74 -4.64
CA ARG A 48 -2.77 -2.49 -5.60
C ARG A 48 -3.63 -1.55 -6.42
N LEU A 49 -3.56 -1.68 -7.74
CA LEU A 49 -4.28 -0.85 -8.69
C LEU A 49 -5.17 -1.74 -9.55
N CYS A 50 -6.45 -1.41 -9.65
CA CYS A 50 -7.36 -1.91 -10.65
C CYS A 50 -7.39 -0.89 -11.81
N LEU A 51 -6.73 -1.22 -12.90
CA LEU A 51 -6.59 -0.40 -14.08
C LEU A 51 -7.88 -0.43 -14.93
N PRO A 52 -8.14 0.60 -15.73
CA PRO A 52 -9.32 0.63 -16.60
C PRO A 52 -9.19 -0.27 -17.83
N GLY A 53 -7.97 -0.72 -18.16
CA GLY A 53 -7.67 -1.60 -19.27
C GLY A 53 -6.53 -2.56 -18.91
N ASN A 54 -6.28 -3.50 -19.79
CA ASN A 54 -5.40 -4.64 -19.52
C ASN A 54 -3.94 -4.35 -19.86
N ILE A 55 -3.05 -4.84 -19.00
CA ILE A 55 -1.59 -4.81 -19.13
C ILE A 55 -1.08 -6.25 -19.20
N VAL A 56 0.08 -6.45 -19.84
CA VAL A 56 0.63 -7.80 -20.05
C VAL A 56 2.08 -7.88 -19.59
N GLU A 57 2.44 -8.98 -18.95
CA GLU A 57 3.81 -9.35 -18.65
C GLU A 57 4.40 -10.13 -19.84
N ASN A 58 5.17 -9.45 -20.69
CA ASN A 58 5.71 -9.98 -21.95
C ASN A 58 7.24 -10.02 -21.98
N GLY A 59 7.92 -9.84 -20.85
CA GLY A 59 9.37 -9.69 -20.75
C GLY A 59 9.91 -8.34 -21.25
N HIS A 60 9.01 -7.45 -21.69
CA HIS A 60 9.34 -6.10 -22.18
C HIS A 60 9.11 -5.02 -21.11
N GLU A 61 8.53 -5.39 -19.98
CA GLU A 61 8.42 -4.58 -18.79
C GLU A 61 9.78 -4.19 -18.22
N LYS A 62 9.86 -2.99 -17.66
CA LYS A 62 11.08 -2.43 -17.08
C LYS A 62 10.77 -1.82 -15.74
N ALA A 63 11.44 -2.28 -14.69
CA ALA A 63 11.42 -1.65 -13.38
C ALA A 63 12.79 -1.02 -13.10
N ASN A 64 12.79 0.28 -12.79
CA ASN A 64 13.98 1.02 -12.38
C ASN A 64 13.75 1.63 -10.99
N TYR A 65 14.77 1.59 -10.13
CA TYR A 65 14.73 2.16 -8.79
C TYR A 65 15.81 3.24 -8.61
N ASP A 66 15.38 4.46 -8.31
CA ASP A 66 16.27 5.56 -7.91
C ASP A 66 16.41 5.57 -6.38
N SER A 67 17.51 5.02 -5.87
CA SER A 67 17.80 4.96 -4.44
C SER A 67 18.00 6.32 -3.77
N SER A 68 18.33 7.36 -4.54
CA SER A 68 18.54 8.70 -3.98
C SER A 68 17.22 9.39 -3.68
N LYS A 69 16.17 9.08 -4.46
CA LYS A 69 14.84 9.68 -4.31
C LYS A 69 13.82 8.72 -3.70
N GLY A 70 14.11 7.42 -3.66
CA GLY A 70 13.17 6.41 -3.23
C GLY A 70 12.03 6.20 -4.22
N ILE A 71 12.30 6.28 -5.53
CA ILE A 71 11.28 6.25 -6.57
C ILE A 71 11.45 4.99 -7.42
N PHE A 72 10.38 4.20 -7.53
CA PHE A 72 10.26 3.12 -8.50
C PHE A 72 9.57 3.64 -9.76
N THR A 73 10.16 3.38 -10.91
CA THR A 73 9.58 3.66 -12.23
C THR A 73 9.39 2.35 -12.96
N ILE A 74 8.14 1.91 -13.07
CA ILE A 74 7.76 0.62 -13.64
C ILE A 74 7.02 0.89 -14.95
N VAL A 75 7.56 0.42 -16.05
CA VAL A 75 6.98 0.54 -17.39
C VAL A 75 6.45 -0.83 -17.78
N VAL A 76 5.15 -0.93 -18.01
CA VAL A 76 4.45 -2.18 -18.39
C VAL A 76 3.78 -1.97 -19.75
N PRO A 77 3.91 -2.90 -20.71
CA PRO A 77 3.20 -2.80 -21.97
C PRO A 77 1.69 -3.06 -21.80
N LYS A 78 0.89 -2.38 -22.62
CA LYS A 78 -0.56 -2.59 -22.70
C LYS A 78 -0.85 -3.86 -23.49
N GLU A 79 -1.96 -4.54 -23.17
CA GLU A 79 -2.42 -5.68 -23.98
C GLU A 79 -2.81 -5.25 -25.39
N SER A 80 -3.60 -4.17 -25.48
CA SER A 80 -4.02 -3.57 -26.75
C SER A 80 -3.21 -2.31 -27.05
N PRO A 81 -2.25 -2.34 -27.99
CA PRO A 81 -1.49 -1.15 -28.36
C PRO A 81 -2.41 -0.09 -28.98
N GLY A 82 -2.30 1.15 -28.51
CA GLY A 82 -3.15 2.28 -28.90
C GLY A 82 -4.39 2.47 -28.03
N GLU A 83 -4.69 1.56 -27.09
CA GLU A 83 -5.77 1.75 -26.12
C GLU A 83 -5.44 2.88 -25.14
N MET A 84 -6.37 3.82 -24.96
CA MET A 84 -6.22 4.93 -24.01
C MET A 84 -6.92 4.59 -22.70
N PHE A 85 -6.17 4.53 -21.61
CA PHE A 85 -6.71 4.25 -20.29
C PHE A 85 -7.34 5.52 -19.72
N GLU A 86 -8.67 5.54 -19.61
CA GLU A 86 -9.38 6.70 -19.08
C GLU A 86 -9.35 6.74 -17.55
N GLY A 87 -9.31 7.94 -16.97
CA GLY A 87 -9.43 8.09 -15.51
C GLY A 87 -8.19 7.70 -14.71
N LEU A 88 -6.98 7.66 -15.32
CA LEU A 88 -5.72 7.45 -14.59
C LEU A 88 -5.48 8.49 -13.48
N ASP A 89 -6.07 9.68 -13.61
CA ASP A 89 -6.00 10.74 -12.60
C ASP A 89 -6.91 10.48 -11.38
N MET A 90 -7.91 9.60 -11.52
CA MET A 90 -8.85 9.26 -10.45
C MET A 90 -8.26 8.17 -9.54
N LEU A 91 -7.17 8.51 -8.83
CA LEU A 91 -6.40 7.56 -8.02
C LEU A 91 -7.26 6.73 -7.05
N THR A 92 -8.29 7.33 -6.46
CA THR A 92 -9.22 6.61 -5.56
C THR A 92 -10.03 5.53 -6.28
N SER A 93 -10.40 5.73 -7.55
CA SER A 93 -11.12 4.73 -8.36
C SER A 93 -10.26 3.51 -8.67
N LEU A 94 -8.95 3.75 -8.82
CA LEU A 94 -7.97 2.70 -9.11
C LEU A 94 -7.62 1.87 -7.87
N LEU A 95 -7.76 2.44 -6.67
CA LEU A 95 -7.56 1.72 -5.41
C LEU A 95 -8.79 0.90 -5.00
N THR A 96 -9.98 1.23 -5.51
CA THR A 96 -11.23 0.56 -5.12
C THR A 96 -11.50 -0.73 -5.90
N PRO A 97 -11.90 -1.83 -5.22
CA PRO A 97 -12.38 -3.05 -5.88
C PRO A 97 -13.48 -2.81 -6.91
N LYS A 98 -13.49 -3.61 -7.97
CA LYS A 98 -14.64 -3.73 -8.87
C LYS A 98 -15.90 -4.18 -8.13
N SER A 99 -15.78 -5.08 -7.14
CA SER A 99 -16.93 -5.60 -6.35
C SER A 99 -17.65 -4.53 -5.52
N GLN A 100 -16.94 -3.50 -5.04
CA GLN A 100 -17.55 -2.40 -4.29
C GLN A 100 -18.19 -1.32 -5.17
N LYS A 101 -17.91 -1.29 -6.49
CA LYS A 101 -18.60 -0.41 -7.44
C LYS A 101 -20.06 -0.84 -7.66
N LEU A 102 -20.40 -2.08 -7.33
CA LEU A 102 -21.77 -2.63 -7.38
C LEU A 102 -22.56 -2.37 -6.08
N LYS A 103 -22.45 -1.18 -5.48
CA LYS A 103 -23.41 -0.78 -4.44
C LYS A 103 -24.77 -0.61 -5.12
N LYS A 104 -25.65 -1.60 -4.91
CA LYS A 104 -27.05 -1.59 -5.32
C LYS A 104 -27.67 -0.20 -5.00
N PRO A 105 -28.45 0.40 -5.92
CA PRO A 105 -29.11 1.67 -5.63
C PRO A 105 -29.97 1.54 -4.38
N VAL A 106 -29.78 2.46 -3.43
CA VAL A 106 -30.37 2.43 -2.07
C VAL A 106 -31.89 2.68 -2.06
N ILE A 107 -32.51 2.94 -3.23
CA ILE A 107 -33.94 3.20 -3.35
C ILE A 107 -34.59 2.08 -4.16
N GLU A 108 -35.15 1.10 -3.45
CA GLU A 108 -36.19 0.23 -3.99
C GLU A 108 -37.55 0.91 -3.80
N VAL A 109 -38.24 1.19 -4.91
CA VAL A 109 -39.62 1.67 -4.88
C VAL A 109 -40.51 0.48 -4.56
N ILE A 110 -41.04 0.43 -3.34
CA ILE A 110 -42.02 -0.58 -2.92
C ILE A 110 -43.29 -0.39 -3.75
N LYS A 111 -43.42 -1.13 -4.85
CA LYS A 111 -44.71 -1.36 -5.47
C LYS A 111 -45.41 -2.46 -4.67
N LYS A 112 -46.36 -2.05 -3.83
CA LYS A 112 -47.48 -2.90 -3.44
C LYS A 112 -48.30 -3.10 -4.71
N ASP A 113 -48.46 -4.34 -5.15
CA ASP A 113 -49.73 -4.94 -5.53
C ASP A 113 -49.52 -6.43 -5.86
N GLU A 114 -50.59 -7.21 -5.66
CA GLU A 114 -50.66 -8.65 -5.47
C GLU A 114 -50.42 -9.49 -6.74
N ASP A 115 -49.99 -10.75 -6.51
CA ASP A 115 -50.08 -11.94 -7.37
C ASP A 115 -49.50 -11.90 -8.80
N GLU A 116 -48.42 -12.67 -9.04
CA GLU A 116 -48.42 -13.80 -10.00
C GLU A 116 -47.07 -14.53 -10.02
N LYS A 117 -47.14 -15.86 -10.13
CA LYS A 117 -46.00 -16.77 -10.32
C LYS A 117 -45.34 -16.50 -11.67
N VAL A 118 -44.01 -16.32 -11.68
CA VAL A 118 -43.18 -16.71 -12.83
C VAL A 118 -41.91 -17.36 -12.30
N GLU A 119 -41.75 -18.62 -12.65
CA GLU A 119 -40.52 -19.40 -12.53
C GLU A 119 -39.51 -18.82 -13.54
N GLU A 120 -38.41 -18.23 -13.05
CA GLU A 120 -37.20 -18.04 -13.85
C GLU A 120 -36.08 -18.81 -13.16
N GLU A 121 -35.72 -19.93 -13.80
CA GLU A 121 -34.58 -20.77 -13.49
C GLU A 121 -33.30 -19.93 -13.52
N ALA A 122 -32.91 -19.39 -12.36
CA ALA A 122 -31.54 -18.99 -12.14
C ALA A 122 -30.72 -20.27 -12.05
N HIS A 123 -30.19 -20.71 -13.19
CA HIS A 123 -29.01 -21.55 -13.28
C HIS A 123 -27.91 -20.91 -12.43
N LEU A 124 -27.89 -21.27 -11.14
CA LEU A 124 -26.73 -21.14 -10.29
C LEU A 124 -25.75 -22.16 -10.84
N GLU A 125 -25.01 -21.76 -11.87
CA GLU A 125 -23.68 -22.31 -12.08
C GLU A 125 -22.93 -22.02 -10.77
N GLU A 126 -22.94 -23.01 -9.89
CA GLU A 126 -21.91 -23.20 -8.87
C GLU A 126 -20.59 -23.42 -9.61
N GLU A 127 -20.12 -22.38 -10.32
CA GLU A 127 -18.70 -22.21 -10.51
C GLU A 127 -18.15 -22.18 -9.10
N LYS A 128 -17.42 -23.25 -8.78
CA LYS A 128 -16.50 -23.28 -7.65
C LYS A 128 -15.65 -22.02 -7.79
N GLN A 129 -16.07 -20.96 -7.13
CA GLN A 129 -15.16 -19.89 -6.72
C GLN A 129 -14.13 -20.64 -5.89
N GLU A 130 -13.03 -21.02 -6.55
CA GLU A 130 -11.75 -21.11 -5.87
C GLU A 130 -11.74 -19.91 -4.92
N GLU A 131 -11.60 -20.17 -3.63
CA GLU A 131 -11.45 -19.14 -2.62
C GLU A 131 -10.15 -18.38 -2.95
N GLU A 132 -10.20 -17.56 -3.99
CA GLU A 132 -9.14 -16.70 -4.43
C GLU A 132 -8.91 -15.77 -3.26
N PHE A 133 -7.73 -15.91 -2.66
CA PHE A 133 -7.41 -15.25 -1.42
C PHE A 133 -7.66 -13.75 -1.57
N ASP A 134 -8.57 -13.21 -0.76
CA ASP A 134 -9.05 -11.84 -0.87
C ASP A 134 -7.93 -10.86 -0.48
N TRP A 135 -7.04 -10.53 -1.42
CA TRP A 135 -5.92 -9.58 -1.24
C TRP A 135 -6.38 -8.12 -1.09
N HIS A 136 -7.66 -7.88 -0.78
CA HIS A 136 -8.23 -6.56 -0.57
C HIS A 136 -7.87 -6.00 0.81
N VAL A 137 -6.67 -5.44 0.93
CA VAL A 137 -6.32 -4.57 2.05
C VAL A 137 -6.85 -3.16 1.75
N GLU A 138 -7.55 -2.52 2.70
CA GLU A 138 -8.01 -1.14 2.53
C GLU A 138 -6.81 -0.19 2.35
N GLN A 139 -6.74 0.47 1.19
CA GLN A 139 -5.67 1.39 0.84
C GLN A 139 -6.13 2.82 1.04
N GLN A 140 -5.42 3.58 1.87
CA GLN A 140 -5.70 4.99 2.10
C GLN A 140 -4.47 5.82 1.73
N PRO A 141 -4.60 6.82 0.82
CA PRO A 141 -3.48 7.67 0.44
C PRO A 141 -2.95 8.40 1.69
N TYR A 142 -1.63 8.43 1.83
CA TYR A 142 -1.01 9.03 3.01
C TYR A 142 -1.20 10.55 2.99
N LYS A 143 -1.59 11.10 4.14
CA LYS A 143 -1.54 12.54 4.41
C LYS A 143 -0.63 12.74 5.61
N GLU A 144 0.43 13.51 5.40
CA GLU A 144 1.35 13.88 6.47
C GLU A 144 0.56 14.61 7.56
N LYS A 145 0.43 13.98 8.73
CA LYS A 145 -0.27 14.58 9.87
C LYS A 145 0.68 15.57 10.52
N GLU A 146 0.15 16.74 10.85
CA GLU A 146 0.86 17.74 11.64
C GLU A 146 1.33 17.13 12.97
N LEU A 147 2.43 17.68 13.50
CA LEU A 147 2.99 17.27 14.79
C LEU A 147 1.88 17.30 15.85
N LEU A 148 1.62 16.16 16.48
CA LEU A 148 0.71 16.13 17.63
C LEU A 148 1.34 16.94 18.77
N LEU A 149 0.66 18.01 19.18
CA LEU A 149 1.04 18.85 20.31
C LEU A 149 1.18 18.06 21.63
N ASP A 150 0.41 16.98 21.78
CA ASP A 150 0.33 16.17 23.00
C ASP A 150 1.16 14.88 22.95
N GLY A 151 1.97 14.68 21.90
CA GLY A 151 2.79 13.48 21.72
C GLY A 151 4.23 13.64 22.22
N GLN A 152 4.90 12.51 22.50
CA GLN A 152 6.35 12.54 22.73
C GLN A 152 7.07 12.88 21.42
N THR A 153 7.97 13.84 21.48
CA THR A 153 8.75 14.30 20.34
C THR A 153 10.19 13.79 20.40
N TYR A 154 10.83 13.75 19.24
CA TYR A 154 12.20 13.29 19.06
C TYR A 154 12.83 13.91 17.80
N GLY A 155 14.08 13.54 17.52
CA GLY A 155 14.86 14.08 16.41
C GLY A 155 15.48 15.45 16.71
N PHE A 156 15.96 16.12 15.67
CA PHE A 156 16.58 17.43 15.81
C PHE A 156 15.58 18.44 16.38
N ALA A 157 15.97 19.10 17.48
CA ALA A 157 15.15 20.09 18.19
C ALA A 157 13.72 19.62 18.55
N ASN A 158 13.50 18.32 18.75
CA ASN A 158 12.18 17.74 19.07
C ASN A 158 11.09 18.07 18.04
N GLN A 159 11.48 18.20 16.76
CA GLN A 159 10.58 18.60 15.67
C GLN A 159 9.85 17.43 15.00
N LYS A 160 10.01 16.19 15.48
CA LYS A 160 9.40 15.00 14.88
C LYS A 160 8.61 14.21 15.91
N SER A 161 7.47 13.68 15.49
CA SER A 161 6.64 12.71 16.23
C SER A 161 5.85 11.86 15.23
N GLY A 162 5.34 10.70 15.64
CA GLY A 162 4.49 9.81 14.83
C GLY A 162 5.19 8.90 13.81
N ILE A 163 6.49 9.05 13.57
CA ILE A 163 7.29 8.24 12.62
C ILE A 163 7.34 6.77 13.05
N PHE A 164 7.60 6.50 14.33
CA PHE A 164 7.68 5.12 14.84
C PHE A 164 6.33 4.41 14.88
N LYS A 165 5.20 5.13 14.84
CA LYS A 165 3.89 4.48 14.66
C LYS A 165 3.71 3.98 13.23
N ARG A 166 4.35 4.64 12.26
CA ARG A 166 4.20 4.37 10.82
C ARG A 166 5.16 3.29 10.33
N LEU A 167 6.41 3.35 10.78
CA LEU A 167 7.52 2.51 10.33
C LEU A 167 7.99 1.56 11.44
N GLN A 168 7.10 1.21 12.36
CA GLN A 168 7.43 0.56 13.62
C GLN A 168 8.41 -0.61 13.45
N ASP A 169 8.07 -1.54 12.55
CA ASP A 169 8.86 -2.76 12.31
C ASP A 169 10.25 -2.49 11.71
N GLU A 170 10.42 -1.42 10.93
CA GLU A 170 11.70 -1.12 10.28
C GLU A 170 12.63 -0.30 11.16
N VAL A 171 12.07 0.65 11.92
CA VAL A 171 12.91 1.55 12.73
C VAL A 171 13.42 0.84 13.97
N TYR A 172 12.73 -0.22 14.45
CA TYR A 172 13.24 -1.04 15.54
C TYR A 172 14.51 -1.84 15.21
N GLU A 173 14.80 -2.10 13.93
CA GLU A 173 16.08 -2.70 13.55
C GLU A 173 17.25 -1.71 13.73
N ILE A 174 16.97 -0.41 13.72
CA ILE A 174 17.98 0.65 13.76
C ILE A 174 18.09 1.26 15.17
N VAL A 175 17.00 1.27 15.93
CA VAL A 175 16.88 2.02 17.18
C VAL A 175 16.69 1.06 18.36
N ASP A 176 17.63 1.10 19.30
CA ASP A 176 17.60 0.30 20.55
C ASP A 176 16.41 0.63 21.47
N LEU A 177 15.76 1.80 21.29
CA LEU A 177 14.64 2.23 22.11
C LEU A 177 13.32 1.59 21.62
N PRO A 178 12.64 0.75 22.42
CA PRO A 178 11.52 -0.06 21.97
C PRO A 178 10.19 0.70 21.82
N ASN A 179 10.02 1.91 22.34
CA ASN A 179 8.79 2.69 22.06
C ASN A 179 9.01 4.20 22.23
N PRO A 180 9.60 4.88 21.23
CA PRO A 180 9.96 6.29 21.35
C PRO A 180 8.74 7.23 21.47
N GLU A 181 7.58 6.78 21.02
CA GLU A 181 6.31 7.52 21.00
C GLU A 181 5.67 7.66 22.39
N HIS A 182 5.98 6.74 23.30
CA HIS A 182 5.39 6.69 24.64
C HIS A 182 6.45 6.78 25.74
N CYS A 183 7.71 7.02 25.37
CA CYS A 183 8.83 7.13 26.30
C CYS A 183 9.25 8.60 26.46
N PRO A 184 9.03 9.22 27.62
CA PRO A 184 9.53 10.56 27.96
C PRO A 184 11.05 10.66 27.90
N PRO A 185 11.64 11.85 27.67
CA PRO A 185 13.09 12.03 27.60
C PRO A 185 13.88 11.52 28.82
N ALA A 186 13.30 11.62 30.01
CA ALA A 186 13.94 11.12 31.24
C ALA A 186 14.05 9.59 31.23
N ASP A 187 12.98 8.90 30.86
CA ASP A 187 12.93 7.45 30.81
C ASP A 187 13.83 6.89 29.72
N ARG A 188 13.93 7.57 28.56
CA ARG A 188 14.86 7.20 27.47
C ARG A 188 16.29 7.10 27.96
N ARG A 189 16.71 8.06 28.80
CA ARG A 189 18.07 8.07 29.36
C ARG A 189 18.29 6.88 30.28
N THR A 190 17.36 6.64 31.19
CA THR A 190 17.44 5.52 32.14
C THR A 190 17.49 4.18 31.42
N MET A 191 16.64 3.98 30.41
CA MET A 191 16.63 2.76 29.59
C MET A 191 17.95 2.57 28.83
N ARG A 192 18.52 3.64 28.28
CA ARG A 192 19.81 3.58 27.59
C ARG A 192 20.93 3.15 28.55
N GLU A 193 21.02 3.76 29.73
CA GLU A 193 22.04 3.44 30.74
C GLU A 193 21.93 1.97 31.21
N GLN A 194 20.70 1.47 31.40
CA GLN A 194 20.44 0.07 31.72
C GLN A 194 20.89 -0.87 30.60
N ALA A 195 20.50 -0.59 29.36
CA ALA A 195 20.86 -1.42 28.20
C ALA A 195 22.38 -1.42 27.94
N GLU A 196 23.05 -0.28 28.12
CA GLU A 196 24.52 -0.19 28.03
C GLU A 196 25.20 -1.05 29.10
N THR A 197 24.67 -1.04 30.33
CA THR A 197 25.21 -1.85 31.45
C THR A 197 25.00 -3.34 31.21
N GLU A 198 23.85 -3.74 30.67
CA GLU A 198 23.52 -5.14 30.38
C GLU A 198 24.32 -5.69 29.19
N LYS A 199 24.51 -4.89 28.14
CA LYS A 199 25.30 -5.26 26.96
C LYS A 199 26.82 -5.18 27.22
N PHE A 200 27.27 -4.54 28.30
CA PHE A 200 28.68 -4.41 28.62
C PHE A 200 29.27 -5.74 29.11
N ASP A 201 30.12 -6.33 28.29
CA ASP A 201 30.91 -7.51 28.64
C ASP A 201 32.39 -7.13 28.76
N PRO A 202 32.99 -7.19 29.97
CA PRO A 202 34.40 -6.87 30.17
C PRO A 202 35.36 -7.79 29.39
N ASP A 203 34.98 -9.05 29.17
CA ASP A 203 35.83 -10.05 28.51
C ASP A 203 35.91 -9.81 27.00
N HIS A 204 34.98 -9.06 26.40
CA HIS A 204 35.08 -8.61 25.02
C HIS A 204 36.25 -7.64 24.78
N TYR A 205 36.78 -7.04 25.86
CA TYR A 205 37.82 -6.02 25.82
C TYR A 205 39.17 -6.46 26.43
N MET A 206 39.30 -7.72 26.86
CA MET A 206 40.57 -8.33 27.33
C MET A 206 41.14 -9.31 26.32
#